data_AF-A0A497Q1W3-F1
#
_entry.id   AF-A0A497Q1W3-F1
#
_cell.length_a   1.000
_cell.length_b   1.000
_cell.length_c   1.000
_cell.angle_alpha   90.00
_cell.angle_beta   90.00
_cell.angle_gamma   90.00
#
_symmetry.space_group_name_H-M   'P 1'
#
loop_
_entity.id
_entity.type
_entity.pdbx_description
1 polymer ?
#
loop_
_entity_poly.entity_id
_entity_poly.type
_entity_poly.pdbx_seq_one_letter_code
_entity_poly.pdbx_strand_id
1 'polypeptide(L)'
;MNADELLEELDTKLAEISPQTVIEPESIRPVAIMTRSRRNIGELEKDLQKTLDAIKYDSRIPGLLTRLADLHLREANLSRAIVLYETALGLDSNQTEAWINMGLAYLMVGAVKDSVSCLGSALALEPDNISAQVYIAEAHLQQGELEECNAILDRVLRRSSTHARALMLKGKYYRAMGQLEVAATWLARAVEADSSFLPALMELGKMRLEQKQYEEALKALNRALNVDPEQPYALATMGDVYVETGEIETALHYYDRAVAAKFDDPVLWIKKGDVHKMLKRYEEASNAYQKAINADPEYVDAWVRNGSVMLLLDDESTALEYLNTALTLEPNNADVAHQRGLIYYSLGRYEEALEDFDQSFSVEPSNPMHLYYRALMLEHLNRPDEAKRTWQVALSIFEESGDTVKASECRAKIKRLE
;
A
#
# COMPACT_ATOMS: atom_id res chain seq x y z
N MET A 1 -6.07 0.97 -47.49
CA MET A 1 -7.09 0.10 -46.88
C MET A 1 -8.40 0.85 -46.80
N ASN A 2 -9.52 0.15 -47.01
CA ASN A 2 -10.83 0.70 -46.71
C ASN A 2 -11.09 0.66 -45.18
N ALA A 3 -12.20 1.25 -44.74
CA ALA A 3 -12.56 1.33 -43.33
C ALA A 3 -12.72 -0.05 -42.65
N ASP A 4 -13.27 -1.03 -43.38
CA ASP A 4 -13.50 -2.38 -42.87
C ASP A 4 -12.20 -3.15 -42.66
N GLU A 5 -11.27 -3.08 -43.62
CA GLU A 5 -9.94 -3.71 -43.53
C GLU A 5 -9.15 -3.17 -42.33
N LEU A 6 -9.27 -1.87 -42.02
CA LEU A 6 -8.60 -1.26 -40.88
C LEU A 6 -9.15 -1.76 -39.55
N LEU A 7 -10.48 -1.89 -39.44
CA LEU A 7 -11.15 -2.36 -38.23
C LEU A 7 -10.90 -3.86 -38.00
N GLU A 8 -10.87 -4.67 -39.06
CA GLU A 8 -10.56 -6.10 -39.00
C GLU A 8 -9.09 -6.35 -38.61
N GLU A 9 -8.15 -5.54 -39.12
CA GLU A 9 -6.74 -5.62 -38.71
C GLU A 9 -6.58 -5.30 -37.21
N LEU A 10 -7.26 -4.27 -36.71
CA LEU A 10 -7.23 -3.91 -35.29
C LEU A 10 -7.82 -4.99 -34.39
N ASP A 11 -8.96 -5.56 -34.79
CA ASP A 11 -9.61 -6.63 -34.06
C ASP A 11 -8.72 -7.87 -33.94
N THR A 12 -8.04 -8.21 -35.04
CA THR A 12 -7.08 -9.32 -35.11
C THR A 12 -5.87 -9.06 -34.19
N LYS A 13 -5.25 -7.88 -34.28
CA LYS A 13 -4.13 -7.50 -33.41
C LYS A 13 -4.52 -7.52 -31.92
N LEU A 14 -5.72 -7.03 -31.59
CA LEU A 14 -6.23 -7.09 -30.22
C LEU A 14 -6.48 -8.52 -29.75
N ALA A 15 -6.87 -9.43 -30.63
CA ALA A 15 -7.11 -10.84 -30.28
C ALA A 15 -5.81 -11.59 -29.99
N GLU A 16 -4.72 -11.23 -30.66
CA GLU A 16 -3.40 -11.79 -30.40
C GLU A 16 -2.79 -11.34 -29.05
N ILE A 17 -3.13 -10.12 -28.60
CA ILE A 17 -2.52 -9.51 -27.42
C ILE A 17 -3.39 -9.68 -26.16
N SER A 18 -4.72 -9.62 -26.31
CA SER A 18 -5.66 -9.63 -25.17
C SER A 18 -6.32 -11.01 -25.02
N PRO A 19 -5.93 -11.83 -24.03
CA PRO A 19 -6.70 -13.01 -23.70
C PRO A 19 -8.08 -12.58 -23.14
N GLN A 20 -9.14 -13.24 -23.60
CA GLN A 20 -10.53 -13.03 -23.14
C GLN A 20 -10.78 -13.60 -21.73
N THR A 21 -9.91 -13.28 -20.77
CA THR A 21 -10.07 -13.70 -19.37
C THR A 21 -10.60 -12.55 -18.53
N VAL A 22 -11.31 -12.88 -17.45
CA VAL A 22 -11.74 -11.89 -16.45
C VAL A 22 -10.51 -11.18 -15.87
N ILE A 23 -10.61 -9.86 -15.69
CA ILE A 23 -9.55 -9.06 -15.06
C ILE A 23 -9.77 -9.10 -13.55
N GLU A 24 -8.83 -9.70 -12.84
CA GLU A 24 -8.79 -9.70 -11.37
C GLU A 24 -7.76 -8.66 -10.90
N PRO A 25 -8.07 -7.83 -9.88
CA PRO A 25 -7.16 -6.84 -9.32
C PRO A 25 -5.74 -7.33 -9.05
N GLU A 26 -5.60 -8.55 -8.51
CA GLU A 26 -4.34 -9.14 -8.07
C GLU A 26 -3.45 -9.59 -9.24
N SER A 27 -4.01 -9.62 -10.45
CA SER A 27 -3.28 -9.87 -11.71
C SER A 27 -2.80 -8.60 -12.41
N ILE A 28 -3.31 -7.43 -12.02
CA ILE A 28 -2.94 -6.14 -12.61
C ILE A 28 -1.56 -5.72 -12.11
N ARG A 29 -0.62 -5.48 -13.04
CA ARG A 29 0.76 -5.15 -12.69
C ARG A 29 1.36 -4.15 -13.70
N PRO A 30 2.17 -3.18 -13.23
CA PRO A 30 2.94 -2.34 -14.11
C PRO A 30 3.86 -3.17 -15.01
N VAL A 31 3.81 -2.95 -16.32
CA VAL A 31 4.79 -3.54 -17.24
C VAL A 31 6.06 -2.69 -17.22
N ALA A 32 7.19 -3.28 -16.81
CA ALA A 32 8.49 -2.63 -16.87
C ALA A 32 8.81 -2.12 -18.29
N ILE A 33 9.48 -0.97 -18.37
CA ILE A 33 9.83 -0.18 -19.56
C ILE A 33 9.92 -0.97 -20.89
N MET A 34 9.23 -0.46 -21.93
CA MET A 34 9.27 -0.84 -23.35
C MET A 34 9.57 -2.31 -23.66
N THR A 35 8.71 -3.20 -23.18
CA THR A 35 8.62 -4.56 -23.75
C THR A 35 8.10 -4.52 -25.19
N ARG A 36 8.34 -5.58 -25.96
CA ARG A 36 7.72 -5.75 -27.29
C ARG A 36 6.19 -5.64 -27.21
N SER A 37 5.60 -6.15 -26.14
CA SER A 37 4.15 -6.01 -25.83
C SER A 37 3.73 -4.54 -25.75
N ARG A 38 4.46 -3.71 -25.00
CA ARG A 38 4.12 -2.29 -24.85
C ARG A 38 4.33 -1.47 -26.13
N ARG A 39 5.33 -1.84 -26.95
CA ARG A 39 5.46 -1.26 -28.32
C ARG A 39 4.25 -1.62 -29.18
N ASN A 40 3.81 -2.87 -29.14
CA ASN A 40 2.63 -3.31 -29.88
C ASN A 40 1.36 -2.56 -29.42
N ILE A 41 1.17 -2.34 -28.11
CA ILE A 41 0.04 -1.55 -27.60
C ILE A 41 0.13 -0.09 -28.08
N GLY A 42 1.30 0.55 -28.01
CA GLY A 42 1.48 1.92 -28.49
C GLY A 42 1.34 2.08 -30.02
N GLU A 43 1.68 1.05 -30.80
CA GLU A 43 1.36 0.99 -32.23
C GLU A 43 -0.15 0.85 -32.45
N LEU A 44 -0.79 0.00 -31.65
CA LEU A 44 -2.23 -0.23 -31.69
C LEU A 44 -3.04 1.02 -31.32
N GLU A 45 -2.59 1.79 -30.32
CA GLU A 45 -3.17 3.10 -29.99
C GLU A 45 -3.10 4.08 -31.16
N LYS A 46 -1.95 4.13 -31.86
CA LYS A 46 -1.78 5.00 -33.03
C LYS A 46 -2.67 4.55 -34.18
N ASP A 47 -2.77 3.25 -34.41
CA ASP A 47 -3.62 2.70 -35.46
C ASP A 47 -5.11 2.91 -35.14
N LEU A 48 -5.51 2.77 -33.87
CA LEU A 48 -6.86 3.06 -33.40
C LEU A 48 -7.19 4.55 -33.50
N GLN A 49 -6.28 5.45 -33.14
CA GLN A 49 -6.49 6.89 -33.29
C GLN A 49 -6.68 7.28 -34.76
N LYS A 50 -5.86 6.74 -35.67
CA LYS A 50 -6.02 6.98 -37.11
C LYS A 50 -7.37 6.47 -37.62
N THR A 51 -7.85 5.34 -37.11
CA THR A 51 -9.17 4.82 -37.47
C THR A 51 -10.30 5.66 -36.91
N LEU A 52 -10.21 6.14 -35.67
CA LEU A 52 -11.18 7.08 -35.08
C LEU A 52 -11.28 8.38 -35.87
N ASP A 53 -10.14 8.91 -36.33
CA ASP A 53 -10.10 10.13 -37.13
C ASP A 53 -10.74 9.92 -38.53
N ALA A 54 -10.61 8.71 -39.08
CA ALA A 54 -11.15 8.33 -40.39
C ALA A 54 -12.61 7.85 -40.33
N ILE A 55 -13.03 7.25 -39.23
CA ILE A 55 -14.30 6.53 -39.05
C ILE A 55 -14.90 6.97 -37.72
N LYS A 56 -15.80 7.96 -37.76
CA LYS A 56 -16.36 8.55 -36.53
C LYS A 56 -17.54 7.79 -35.93
N TYR A 57 -18.22 6.93 -36.71
CA TYR A 57 -19.52 6.36 -36.33
C TYR A 57 -19.69 4.89 -36.75
N ASP A 58 -18.70 4.04 -36.50
CA ASP A 58 -18.83 2.58 -36.68
C ASP A 58 -19.17 1.89 -35.35
N SER A 59 -20.10 0.95 -35.40
CA SER A 59 -20.61 0.23 -34.21
C SER A 59 -19.57 -0.68 -33.55
N ARG A 60 -18.45 -1.00 -34.21
CA ARG A 60 -17.37 -1.83 -33.64
C ARG A 60 -16.41 -1.04 -32.76
N ILE A 61 -16.34 0.28 -32.95
CA ILE A 61 -15.38 1.16 -32.25
C ILE A 61 -15.47 1.06 -30.73
N PRO A 62 -16.66 1.10 -30.09
CA PRO A 62 -16.77 1.00 -28.64
C PRO A 62 -16.16 -0.29 -28.09
N GLY A 63 -16.39 -1.43 -28.74
CA GLY A 63 -15.81 -2.71 -28.35
C GLY A 63 -14.28 -2.76 -28.49
N LEU A 64 -13.73 -2.14 -29.54
CA LEU A 64 -12.26 -2.02 -29.72
C LEU A 64 -11.63 -1.14 -28.64
N LEU A 65 -12.29 -0.03 -28.28
CA LEU A 65 -11.85 0.86 -27.20
C LEU A 65 -11.87 0.15 -25.84
N THR A 66 -12.94 -0.58 -25.53
CA THR A 66 -13.05 -1.38 -24.30
C THR A 66 -11.92 -2.42 -24.20
N ARG A 67 -11.63 -3.14 -25.28
CA ARG A 67 -10.53 -4.13 -25.30
C ARG A 67 -9.14 -3.49 -25.15
N LEU A 68 -8.94 -2.30 -25.70
CA LEU A 68 -7.72 -1.53 -25.48
C LEU A 68 -7.63 -1.01 -24.03
N ALA A 69 -8.75 -0.57 -23.47
CA ALA A 69 -8.84 -0.16 -22.07
C ALA A 69 -8.50 -1.32 -21.13
N ASP A 70 -9.00 -2.53 -21.41
CA ASP A 70 -8.68 -3.77 -20.69
C ASP A 70 -7.17 -4.06 -20.68
N LEU A 71 -6.48 -3.84 -21.82
CA LEU A 71 -5.03 -3.98 -21.90
C LEU A 71 -4.31 -2.97 -21.00
N HIS A 72 -4.70 -1.70 -21.06
CA HIS A 72 -4.13 -0.67 -20.18
C HIS A 72 -4.42 -0.93 -18.70
N LEU A 73 -5.61 -1.45 -18.37
CA LEU A 73 -5.99 -1.83 -17.03
C LEU A 73 -5.07 -2.94 -16.51
N ARG A 74 -4.83 -3.98 -17.30
CA ARG A 74 -3.89 -5.07 -16.96
C ARG A 74 -2.46 -4.58 -16.73
N GLU A 75 -2.02 -3.57 -17.48
CA GLU A 75 -0.70 -2.93 -17.31
C GLU A 75 -0.64 -1.93 -16.14
N ALA A 76 -1.68 -1.84 -15.31
CA ALA A 76 -1.82 -0.86 -14.24
C ALA A 76 -1.74 0.61 -14.72
N ASN A 77 -2.00 0.86 -16.00
CA ASN A 77 -2.09 2.22 -16.56
C ASN A 77 -3.53 2.75 -16.38
N LEU A 78 -3.90 2.94 -15.10
CA LEU A 78 -5.29 3.18 -14.67
C LEU A 78 -5.88 4.44 -15.30
N SER A 79 -5.11 5.53 -15.36
CA SER A 79 -5.57 6.80 -15.94
C SER A 79 -5.93 6.66 -17.41
N ARG A 80 -5.10 5.95 -18.19
CA ARG A 80 -5.37 5.70 -19.61
C ARG A 80 -6.54 4.75 -19.80
N ALA A 81 -6.63 3.69 -18.99
CA ALA A 81 -7.74 2.75 -19.02
C ALA A 81 -9.08 3.46 -18.77
N ILE A 82 -9.16 4.30 -17.73
CA ILE A 82 -10.36 5.09 -17.40
C ILE A 82 -10.81 5.97 -18.57
N VAL A 83 -9.90 6.75 -19.16
CA VAL A 83 -10.23 7.60 -20.32
C VAL A 83 -10.77 6.78 -21.50
N LEU A 84 -10.19 5.60 -21.75
CA LEU A 84 -10.65 4.72 -22.83
C LEU A 84 -12.02 4.10 -22.52
N TYR A 85 -12.29 3.71 -21.27
CA TYR A 85 -13.62 3.25 -20.89
C TYR A 85 -14.66 4.38 -20.98
N GLU A 86 -14.36 5.58 -20.49
CA GLU A 86 -15.25 6.75 -20.59
C GLU A 86 -15.61 7.06 -22.05
N THR A 87 -14.61 7.03 -22.94
CA THR A 87 -14.84 7.25 -24.38
C THR A 87 -15.65 6.12 -25.02
N ALA A 88 -15.36 4.86 -24.68
CA ALA A 88 -16.14 3.71 -25.17
C ALA A 88 -17.61 3.78 -24.71
N LEU A 89 -17.84 4.04 -23.43
CA LEU A 89 -19.15 4.11 -22.80
C LEU A 89 -19.96 5.36 -23.19
N GLY A 90 -19.27 6.45 -23.57
CA GLY A 90 -19.89 7.61 -24.17
C GLY A 90 -20.42 7.36 -25.59
N LEU A 91 -19.82 6.42 -26.32
CA LEU A 91 -20.29 5.99 -27.65
C LEU A 91 -21.35 4.88 -27.58
N ASP A 92 -21.15 3.90 -26.70
CA ASP A 92 -22.10 2.84 -26.43
C ASP A 92 -22.08 2.48 -24.94
N SER A 93 -23.12 2.92 -24.22
CA SER A 93 -23.26 2.69 -22.79
C SER A 93 -23.76 1.30 -22.43
N ASN A 94 -24.18 0.49 -23.41
CA ASN A 94 -24.74 -0.84 -23.20
C ASN A 94 -23.65 -1.93 -23.13
N GLN A 95 -22.59 -1.67 -22.34
CA GLN A 95 -21.46 -2.57 -22.15
C GLN A 95 -21.23 -2.83 -20.66
N THR A 96 -21.88 -3.86 -20.12
CA THR A 96 -21.84 -4.19 -18.67
C THR A 96 -20.40 -4.40 -18.16
N GLU A 97 -19.60 -5.19 -18.86
CA GLU A 97 -18.20 -5.49 -18.47
C GLU A 97 -17.31 -4.24 -18.49
N ALA A 98 -17.53 -3.31 -19.42
CA ALA A 98 -16.78 -2.06 -19.48
C ALA A 98 -17.05 -1.18 -18.24
N TRP A 99 -18.32 -1.10 -17.80
CA TRP A 99 -18.67 -0.43 -16.55
C TRP A 99 -18.03 -1.09 -15.32
N ILE A 100 -17.97 -2.43 -15.30
CA ILE A 100 -17.33 -3.19 -14.20
C ILE A 100 -15.83 -2.93 -14.17
N ASN A 101 -15.13 -3.04 -15.30
CA ASN A 101 -13.69 -2.84 -15.37
C ASN A 101 -13.30 -1.37 -15.13
N MET A 102 -14.12 -0.41 -15.56
CA MET A 102 -13.94 1.00 -15.19
C MET A 102 -14.14 1.23 -13.69
N GLY A 103 -15.16 0.61 -13.10
CA GLY A 103 -15.37 0.63 -11.64
C GLY A 103 -14.20 0.01 -10.88
N LEU A 104 -13.60 -1.06 -11.41
CA LEU A 104 -12.39 -1.67 -10.88
C LEU A 104 -11.19 -0.72 -10.94
N ALA A 105 -10.99 -0.05 -12.08
CA ALA A 105 -9.93 0.93 -12.25
C ALA A 105 -10.04 2.06 -11.21
N TYR A 106 -11.26 2.58 -10.98
CA TYR A 106 -11.49 3.60 -9.95
C TYR A 106 -11.25 3.08 -8.52
N LEU A 107 -11.58 1.81 -8.20
CA LEU A 107 -11.25 1.22 -6.90
C LEU A 107 -9.75 1.19 -6.67
N MET A 108 -8.98 0.83 -7.70
CA MET A 108 -7.52 0.76 -7.60
C MET A 108 -6.86 2.13 -7.44
N VAL A 109 -7.46 3.19 -8.01
CA VAL A 109 -7.01 4.57 -7.79
C VAL A 109 -7.45 5.09 -6.39
N GLY A 110 -8.36 4.41 -5.70
CA GLY A 110 -8.95 4.87 -4.44
C GLY A 110 -10.12 5.85 -4.63
N ALA A 111 -10.60 6.04 -5.86
CA ALA A 111 -11.77 6.85 -6.19
C ALA A 111 -13.07 6.05 -5.97
N VAL A 112 -13.32 5.68 -4.71
CA VAL A 112 -14.37 4.70 -4.36
C VAL A 112 -15.78 5.16 -4.79
N LYS A 113 -16.08 6.46 -4.71
CA LYS A 113 -17.39 6.99 -5.12
C LYS A 113 -17.65 6.83 -6.61
N ASP A 114 -16.64 7.12 -7.44
CA ASP A 114 -16.73 6.98 -8.89
C ASP A 114 -16.85 5.50 -9.27
N SER A 115 -16.15 4.62 -8.54
CA SER A 115 -16.32 3.18 -8.71
C SER A 115 -17.75 2.72 -8.46
N VAL A 116 -18.33 3.06 -7.31
CA VAL A 116 -19.71 2.67 -6.97
C VAL A 116 -20.71 3.19 -8.00
N SER A 117 -20.49 4.41 -8.54
CA SER A 117 -21.28 4.96 -9.63
C SER A 117 -21.18 4.10 -10.91
N CYS A 118 -19.97 3.73 -11.32
CA CYS A 118 -19.75 2.89 -12.50
C CYS A 118 -20.38 1.49 -12.35
N LEU A 119 -20.19 0.86 -11.20
CA LEU A 119 -20.76 -0.45 -10.89
C LEU A 119 -22.29 -0.37 -10.77
N GLY A 120 -22.84 0.76 -10.31
CA GLY A 120 -24.27 1.05 -10.33
C GLY A 120 -24.83 1.10 -11.76
N SER A 121 -24.10 1.70 -12.71
CA SER A 121 -24.46 1.66 -14.13
C SER A 121 -24.44 0.25 -14.70
N ALA A 122 -23.47 -0.58 -14.31
CA ALA A 122 -23.45 -2.00 -14.69
C ALA A 122 -24.70 -2.74 -14.17
N LEU A 123 -25.11 -2.48 -12.93
CA LEU A 123 -26.33 -3.06 -12.34
C LEU A 123 -27.63 -2.49 -12.94
N ALA A 124 -27.62 -1.30 -13.52
CA ALA A 124 -28.78 -0.78 -14.24
C ALA A 124 -29.05 -1.57 -15.54
N LEU A 125 -27.99 -2.08 -16.18
CA LEU A 125 -28.09 -2.96 -17.36
C LEU A 125 -28.39 -4.41 -16.95
N GLU A 126 -27.67 -4.91 -15.95
CA GLU A 126 -27.80 -6.26 -15.42
C GLU A 126 -27.97 -6.25 -13.89
N PRO A 127 -29.21 -6.12 -13.38
CA PRO A 127 -29.49 -5.99 -11.94
C PRO A 127 -28.94 -7.14 -11.07
N ASP A 128 -28.76 -8.29 -11.70
CA ASP A 128 -28.36 -9.53 -11.07
C ASP A 128 -26.88 -9.88 -11.23
N ASN A 129 -26.08 -9.00 -11.84
CA ASN A 129 -24.65 -9.22 -12.09
C ASN A 129 -23.86 -9.34 -10.77
N ILE A 130 -23.30 -10.53 -10.52
CA ILE A 130 -22.62 -10.85 -9.26
C ILE A 130 -21.31 -10.08 -9.14
N SER A 131 -20.52 -9.97 -10.21
CA SER A 131 -19.23 -9.28 -10.20
C SER A 131 -19.39 -7.81 -9.80
N ALA A 132 -20.36 -7.11 -10.39
CA ALA A 132 -20.66 -5.73 -10.03
C ALA A 132 -21.08 -5.60 -8.54
N GLN A 133 -21.95 -6.48 -8.04
CA GLN A 133 -22.34 -6.49 -6.62
C GLN A 133 -21.14 -6.74 -5.69
N VAL A 134 -20.27 -7.68 -6.05
CA VAL A 134 -19.09 -8.04 -5.25
C VAL A 134 -18.09 -6.89 -5.18
N TYR A 135 -17.83 -6.19 -6.30
CA TYR A 135 -16.95 -5.02 -6.29
C TYR A 135 -17.57 -3.81 -5.56
N ILE A 136 -18.90 -3.64 -5.58
CA ILE A 136 -19.56 -2.63 -4.73
C ILE A 136 -19.40 -2.98 -3.25
N ALA A 137 -19.52 -4.26 -2.88
CA ALA A 137 -19.28 -4.68 -1.50
C ALA A 137 -17.83 -4.44 -1.06
N GLU A 138 -16.85 -4.65 -1.96
CA GLU A 138 -15.45 -4.32 -1.74
C GLU A 138 -15.23 -2.80 -1.57
N ALA A 139 -15.90 -1.98 -2.38
CA ALA A 139 -15.91 -0.53 -2.28
C ALA A 139 -16.39 -0.04 -0.90
N HIS A 140 -17.55 -0.53 -0.45
CA HIS A 140 -18.09 -0.21 0.87
C HIS A 140 -17.16 -0.65 2.01
N LEU A 141 -16.52 -1.82 1.86
CA LEU A 141 -15.56 -2.30 2.85
C LEU A 141 -14.35 -1.36 2.98
N GLN A 142 -13.82 -0.82 1.87
CA GLN A 142 -12.72 0.17 1.89
C GLN A 142 -13.13 1.49 2.56
N GLN A 143 -14.40 1.88 2.46
CA GLN A 143 -14.95 3.08 3.12
C GLN A 143 -15.31 2.85 4.59
N GLY A 144 -15.29 1.61 5.08
CA GLY A 144 -15.76 1.27 6.43
C GLY A 144 -17.28 1.20 6.55
N GLU A 145 -18.01 1.18 5.43
CA GLU A 145 -19.47 1.02 5.35
C GLU A 145 -19.83 -0.47 5.49
N LEU A 146 -19.67 -0.96 6.73
CA LEU A 146 -19.73 -2.39 7.04
C LEU A 146 -21.14 -2.98 6.90
N GLU A 147 -22.20 -2.21 7.13
CA GLU A 147 -23.59 -2.69 7.04
C GLU A 147 -23.98 -2.98 5.59
N GLU A 148 -23.72 -2.03 4.69
CA GLU A 148 -23.96 -2.10 3.25
C GLU A 148 -23.17 -3.25 2.63
N CYS A 149 -21.87 -3.33 2.94
CA CYS A 149 -21.01 -4.43 2.53
C CYS A 149 -21.61 -5.78 2.91
N ASN A 150 -21.98 -5.96 4.18
CA ASN A 150 -22.49 -7.22 4.71
C ASN A 150 -23.80 -7.64 4.03
N ALA A 151 -24.70 -6.69 3.80
CA ALA A 151 -26.01 -6.91 3.17
C ALA A 151 -25.88 -7.37 1.71
N ILE A 152 -24.97 -6.76 0.94
CA ILE A 152 -24.71 -7.15 -0.44
C ILE A 152 -24.11 -8.56 -0.49
N LEU A 153 -23.09 -8.83 0.34
CA LEU A 153 -22.45 -10.14 0.38
C LEU A 153 -23.43 -11.26 0.79
N ASP A 154 -24.35 -11.00 1.73
CA ASP A 154 -25.39 -11.97 2.09
C ASP A 154 -26.32 -12.26 0.92
N ARG A 155 -26.68 -11.25 0.13
CA ARG A 155 -27.51 -11.42 -1.08
C ARG A 155 -26.78 -12.26 -2.12
N VAL A 156 -25.50 -11.95 -2.38
CA VAL A 156 -24.67 -12.69 -3.33
C VAL A 156 -24.53 -14.16 -2.88
N LEU A 157 -24.20 -14.40 -1.61
CA LEU A 157 -23.95 -15.75 -1.09
C LEU A 157 -25.23 -16.60 -0.94
N ARG A 158 -26.42 -15.98 -0.84
CA ARG A 158 -27.69 -16.71 -0.94
C ARG A 158 -27.93 -17.26 -2.34
N ARG A 159 -27.47 -16.57 -3.38
CA ARG A 159 -27.61 -16.97 -4.79
C ARG A 159 -26.48 -17.90 -5.24
N SER A 160 -25.26 -17.61 -4.78
CA SER A 160 -24.04 -18.36 -5.09
C SER A 160 -23.24 -18.58 -3.81
N SER A 161 -23.54 -19.67 -3.10
CA SER A 161 -22.94 -19.99 -1.80
C SER A 161 -21.44 -20.31 -1.87
N THR A 162 -20.92 -20.57 -3.06
CA THR A 162 -19.52 -20.91 -3.35
C THR A 162 -18.82 -19.83 -4.17
N HIS A 163 -19.33 -18.60 -4.23
CA HIS A 163 -18.62 -17.53 -4.93
C HIS A 163 -17.38 -17.10 -4.15
N ALA A 164 -16.19 -17.47 -4.63
CA ALA A 164 -14.93 -17.36 -3.91
C ALA A 164 -14.59 -15.92 -3.46
N ARG A 165 -14.74 -14.92 -4.34
CA ARG A 165 -14.48 -13.51 -3.99
C ARG A 165 -15.43 -12.97 -2.92
N ALA A 166 -16.73 -13.32 -2.97
CA ALA A 166 -17.68 -12.92 -1.92
C ALA A 166 -17.38 -13.59 -0.56
N LEU A 167 -16.99 -14.87 -0.56
CA LEU A 167 -16.55 -15.56 0.64
C LEU A 167 -15.28 -14.91 1.22
N MET A 168 -14.33 -14.54 0.36
CA MET A 168 -13.13 -13.81 0.77
C MET A 168 -13.46 -12.44 1.38
N LEU A 169 -14.35 -11.67 0.74
CA LEU A 169 -14.79 -10.37 1.26
C LEU A 169 -15.54 -10.49 2.58
N LYS A 170 -16.32 -11.57 2.81
CA LYS A 170 -16.85 -11.87 4.15
C LYS A 170 -15.74 -12.06 5.17
N GLY A 171 -14.68 -12.76 4.79
CA GLY A 171 -13.47 -12.88 5.60
C GLY A 171 -12.89 -11.51 5.98
N LYS A 172 -12.68 -10.64 4.99
CA LYS A 172 -12.17 -9.27 5.22
C LYS A 172 -13.13 -8.42 6.09
N TYR A 173 -14.44 -8.56 5.90
CA TYR A 173 -15.46 -7.91 6.74
C TYR A 173 -15.32 -8.31 8.21
N TYR A 174 -15.25 -9.61 8.52
CA TYR A 174 -15.11 -10.07 9.90
C TYR A 174 -13.76 -9.67 10.52
N ARG A 175 -12.71 -9.57 9.70
CA ARG A 175 -11.43 -9.03 10.12
C ARG A 175 -11.54 -7.56 10.54
N ALA A 176 -12.23 -6.73 9.75
CA ALA A 176 -12.47 -5.33 10.09
C ALA A 176 -13.26 -5.18 11.40
N MET A 177 -14.13 -6.15 11.72
CA MET A 177 -14.86 -6.23 13.00
C MET A 177 -14.02 -6.80 14.16
N GLY A 178 -12.74 -7.14 13.95
CA GLY A 178 -11.86 -7.74 14.95
C GLY A 178 -12.13 -9.23 15.24
N GLN A 179 -13.01 -9.88 14.48
CA GLN A 179 -13.36 -11.29 14.65
C GLN A 179 -12.44 -12.20 13.81
N LEU A 180 -11.16 -12.28 14.20
CA LEU A 180 -10.11 -12.95 13.42
C LEU A 180 -10.39 -14.43 13.15
N GLU A 181 -10.90 -15.18 14.14
CA GLU A 181 -11.24 -16.59 13.96
C GLU A 181 -12.35 -16.79 12.92
N VAL A 182 -13.41 -15.99 12.99
CA VAL A 182 -14.51 -16.05 12.02
C VAL A 182 -14.00 -15.66 10.64
N ALA A 183 -13.16 -14.62 10.53
CA ALA A 183 -12.53 -14.22 9.28
C ALA A 183 -11.75 -15.38 8.63
N ALA A 184 -10.93 -16.09 9.40
CA ALA A 184 -10.16 -17.23 8.92
C ALA A 184 -11.07 -18.36 8.38
N THR A 185 -12.21 -18.63 9.02
CA THR A 185 -13.17 -19.64 8.52
C THR A 185 -13.78 -19.27 7.17
N TRP A 186 -14.12 -17.99 6.95
CA TRP A 186 -14.66 -17.54 5.67
C TRP A 186 -13.61 -17.56 4.56
N LEU A 187 -12.37 -17.19 4.87
CA LEU A 187 -11.25 -17.30 3.94
C LEU A 187 -10.97 -18.76 3.58
N ALA A 188 -11.01 -19.68 4.54
CA ALA A 188 -10.88 -21.11 4.27
C ALA A 188 -12.00 -21.62 3.34
N ARG A 189 -13.25 -21.20 3.56
CA ARG A 189 -14.37 -21.54 2.67
C ARG A 189 -14.19 -20.98 1.26
N ALA A 190 -13.61 -19.79 1.10
CA ALA A 190 -13.30 -19.22 -0.21
C ALA A 190 -12.28 -20.11 -0.96
N VAL A 191 -11.26 -20.59 -0.25
CA VAL A 191 -10.25 -21.52 -0.77
C VAL A 191 -10.81 -22.93 -1.03
N GLU A 192 -11.81 -23.38 -0.27
CA GLU A 192 -12.52 -24.64 -0.56
C GLU A 192 -13.40 -24.54 -1.81
N ALA A 193 -14.04 -23.37 -2.01
CA ALA A 193 -14.87 -23.12 -3.17
C ALA A 193 -14.05 -23.03 -4.47
N ASP A 194 -12.87 -22.41 -4.41
CA ASP A 194 -11.88 -22.43 -5.49
C ASP A 194 -10.47 -22.57 -4.89
N SER A 195 -9.91 -23.77 -5.05
CA SER A 195 -8.60 -24.15 -4.49
C SER A 195 -7.42 -23.37 -5.07
N SER A 196 -7.61 -22.74 -6.22
CA SER A 196 -6.65 -21.91 -6.95
C SER A 196 -6.93 -20.41 -6.86
N PHE A 197 -7.96 -19.99 -6.11
CA PHE A 197 -8.31 -18.58 -5.98
C PHE A 197 -7.23 -17.83 -5.19
N LEU A 198 -6.32 -17.23 -5.95
CA LEU A 198 -5.14 -16.54 -5.46
C LEU A 198 -5.43 -15.48 -4.38
N PRO A 199 -6.46 -14.63 -4.51
CA PRO A 199 -6.75 -13.61 -3.50
C PRO A 199 -7.08 -14.21 -2.13
N ALA A 200 -7.89 -15.26 -2.08
CA ALA A 200 -8.23 -15.90 -0.81
C ALA A 200 -7.04 -16.64 -0.19
N LEU A 201 -6.17 -17.26 -0.99
CA LEU A 201 -4.95 -17.91 -0.48
C LEU A 201 -4.00 -16.90 0.17
N MET A 202 -3.82 -15.74 -0.46
CA MET A 202 -2.99 -14.66 0.06
C MET A 202 -3.56 -14.06 1.35
N GLU A 203 -4.86 -13.73 1.36
CA GLU A 203 -5.53 -13.19 2.54
C GLU A 203 -5.56 -14.19 3.70
N LEU A 204 -5.74 -15.48 3.41
CA LEU A 204 -5.64 -16.54 4.42
C LEU A 204 -4.22 -16.63 4.97
N GLY A 205 -3.20 -16.57 4.13
CA GLY A 205 -1.79 -16.56 4.55
C GLY A 205 -1.48 -15.39 5.48
N LYS A 206 -1.89 -14.19 5.08
CA LYS A 206 -1.74 -12.97 5.90
C LYS A 206 -2.50 -13.05 7.22
N MET A 207 -3.72 -13.57 7.21
CA MET A 207 -4.52 -13.78 8.42
C MET A 207 -3.84 -14.74 9.40
N ARG A 208 -3.32 -15.87 8.90
CA ARG A 208 -2.63 -16.86 9.73
C ARG A 208 -1.32 -16.32 10.31
N LEU A 209 -0.61 -15.46 9.57
CA LEU A 209 0.55 -14.73 10.09
C LEU A 209 0.16 -13.83 11.26
N GLU A 210 -0.92 -13.05 11.15
CA GLU A 210 -1.43 -12.20 12.25
C GLU A 210 -1.84 -13.02 13.48
N GLN A 211 -2.34 -14.24 13.27
CA GLN A 211 -2.63 -15.21 14.33
C GLN A 211 -1.38 -15.93 14.88
N LYS A 212 -0.18 -15.60 14.38
CA LYS A 212 1.10 -16.28 14.69
C LYS A 212 1.11 -17.79 14.37
N GLN A 213 0.25 -18.21 13.45
CA GLN A 213 0.17 -19.59 12.95
C GLN A 213 1.06 -19.72 11.71
N TYR A 214 2.37 -19.62 11.91
CA TYR A 214 3.36 -19.51 10.84
C TYR A 214 3.33 -20.70 9.85
N GLU A 215 3.21 -21.94 10.33
CA GLU A 215 3.15 -23.11 9.45
C GLU A 215 1.93 -23.09 8.51
N GLU A 216 0.79 -22.65 9.01
CA GLU A 216 -0.45 -22.58 8.24
C GLU A 216 -0.41 -21.41 7.24
N ALA A 217 0.21 -20.29 7.64
CA ALA A 217 0.50 -19.18 6.74
C ALA A 217 1.38 -19.65 5.57
N LEU A 218 2.50 -20.32 5.84
CA LEU A 218 3.39 -20.86 4.81
C LEU A 218 2.66 -21.86 3.90
N LYS A 219 1.77 -22.72 4.43
CA LYS A 219 0.98 -23.64 3.60
C LYS A 219 0.07 -22.90 2.62
N ALA A 220 -0.65 -21.88 3.08
CA ALA A 220 -1.52 -21.07 2.21
C ALA A 220 -0.72 -20.29 1.16
N LEU A 221 0.39 -19.66 1.57
CA LEU A 221 1.25 -18.89 0.68
C LEU A 221 1.98 -19.77 -0.34
N ASN A 222 2.42 -20.98 0.04
CA ASN A 222 3.00 -21.92 -0.92
C ASN A 222 1.99 -22.35 -1.99
N ARG A 223 0.72 -22.51 -1.60
CA ARG A 223 -0.36 -22.76 -2.58
C ARG A 223 -0.57 -21.55 -3.50
N ALA A 224 -0.53 -20.32 -2.97
CA ALA A 224 -0.59 -19.11 -3.79
C ALA A 224 0.56 -19.06 -4.80
N LEU A 225 1.78 -19.38 -4.37
CA LEU A 225 2.97 -19.40 -5.24
C LEU A 225 2.99 -20.58 -6.23
N ASN A 226 2.22 -21.63 -6.00
CA ASN A 226 2.00 -22.67 -7.01
C ASN A 226 1.07 -22.21 -8.14
N VAL A 227 0.15 -21.28 -7.84
CA VAL A 227 -0.74 -20.66 -8.84
C VAL A 227 0.02 -19.58 -9.61
N ASP A 228 0.74 -18.71 -8.90
CA ASP A 228 1.60 -17.67 -9.48
C ASP A 228 2.97 -17.62 -8.75
N PRO A 229 4.03 -18.23 -9.31
CA PRO A 229 5.36 -18.29 -8.71
C PRO A 229 6.04 -16.93 -8.49
N GLU A 230 5.59 -15.89 -9.19
CA GLU A 230 6.15 -14.53 -9.13
C GLU A 230 5.17 -13.54 -8.49
N GLN A 231 4.17 -14.03 -7.73
CA GLN A 231 3.23 -13.17 -7.02
C GLN A 231 3.97 -12.33 -5.95
N PRO A 232 4.09 -10.99 -6.10
CA PRO A 232 4.92 -10.15 -5.22
C PRO A 232 4.44 -10.09 -3.77
N TYR A 233 3.14 -9.91 -3.54
CA TYR A 233 2.51 -9.86 -2.22
C TYR A 233 2.60 -11.19 -1.48
N ALA A 234 2.44 -12.33 -2.17
CA ALA A 234 2.60 -13.64 -1.54
C ALA A 234 4.06 -13.88 -1.13
N LEU A 235 5.02 -13.50 -1.99
CA LEU A 235 6.46 -13.52 -1.67
C LEU A 235 6.78 -12.55 -0.52
N ALA A 236 6.23 -11.35 -0.51
CA ALA A 236 6.42 -10.39 0.58
C ALA A 236 5.86 -10.91 1.90
N THR A 237 4.67 -11.53 1.89
CA THR A 237 4.07 -12.13 3.08
C THR A 237 4.87 -13.35 3.56
N MET A 238 5.48 -14.14 2.65
CA MET A 238 6.46 -15.15 3.05
C MET A 238 7.65 -14.52 3.77
N GLY A 239 8.19 -13.43 3.21
CA GLY A 239 9.23 -12.64 3.86
C GLY A 239 8.85 -12.20 5.27
N ASP A 240 7.63 -11.68 5.45
CA ASP A 240 7.11 -11.27 6.76
C ASP A 240 7.07 -12.44 7.75
N VAL A 241 6.61 -13.63 7.31
CA VAL A 241 6.62 -14.85 8.15
C VAL A 241 8.03 -15.17 8.62
N TYR A 242 9.02 -15.13 7.72
CA TYR A 242 10.41 -15.45 8.05
C TYR A 242 11.09 -14.39 8.92
N VAL A 243 10.66 -13.12 8.85
CA VAL A 243 11.10 -12.09 9.80
C VAL A 243 10.61 -12.42 11.21
N GLU A 244 9.33 -12.77 11.34
CA GLU A 244 8.70 -13.09 12.64
C GLU A 244 9.27 -14.37 13.27
N THR A 245 9.70 -15.36 12.47
CA THR A 245 10.36 -16.58 12.97
C THR A 245 11.86 -16.39 13.24
N GLY A 246 12.44 -15.23 12.87
CA GLY A 246 13.85 -14.91 13.08
C GLY A 246 14.81 -15.44 12.00
N GLU A 247 14.28 -15.96 10.90
CA GLU A 247 15.03 -16.54 9.77
C GLU A 247 15.35 -15.44 8.74
N ILE A 248 16.11 -14.45 9.18
CA ILE A 248 16.27 -13.15 8.49
C ILE A 248 16.87 -13.26 7.07
N GLU A 249 17.81 -14.16 6.82
CA GLU A 249 18.37 -14.37 5.47
C GLU A 249 17.35 -15.02 4.52
N THR A 250 16.47 -15.89 5.03
CA THR A 250 15.38 -16.45 4.25
C THR A 250 14.33 -15.39 3.94
N ALA A 251 14.02 -14.51 4.89
CA ALA A 251 13.17 -13.35 4.63
C ALA A 251 13.73 -12.47 3.50
N LEU A 252 15.04 -12.17 3.54
CA LEU A 252 15.71 -11.41 2.49
C LEU A 252 15.57 -12.08 1.12
N HIS A 253 15.75 -13.40 1.04
CA HIS A 253 15.56 -14.15 -0.21
C HIS A 253 14.16 -13.97 -0.80
N TYR A 254 13.11 -14.02 0.03
CA TYR A 254 11.73 -13.83 -0.44
C TYR A 254 11.45 -12.38 -0.84
N TYR A 255 11.97 -11.40 -0.11
CA TYR A 255 11.87 -10.00 -0.52
C TYR A 255 12.63 -9.71 -1.81
N ASP A 256 13.80 -10.32 -2.03
CA ASP A 256 14.56 -10.23 -3.28
C ASP A 256 13.74 -10.76 -4.46
N ARG A 257 13.07 -11.90 -4.29
CA ARG A 257 12.17 -12.44 -5.31
C ARG A 257 10.98 -11.52 -5.55
N ALA A 258 10.39 -10.95 -4.49
CA ALA A 258 9.24 -10.06 -4.61
C ALA A 258 9.58 -8.78 -5.40
N VAL A 259 10.73 -8.13 -5.11
CA VAL A 259 11.15 -6.93 -5.86
C VAL A 259 11.60 -7.28 -7.29
N ALA A 260 12.14 -8.48 -7.52
CA ALA A 260 12.52 -8.97 -8.84
C ALA A 260 11.30 -9.18 -9.76
N ALA A 261 10.12 -9.42 -9.19
CA ALA A 261 8.85 -9.45 -9.92
C ALA A 261 8.41 -8.07 -10.45
N LYS A 262 9.28 -7.05 -10.38
CA LYS A 262 9.11 -5.69 -10.94
C LYS A 262 7.87 -4.98 -10.41
N PHE A 263 7.58 -5.25 -9.15
CA PHE A 263 6.55 -4.59 -8.38
C PHE A 263 7.17 -3.37 -7.70
N ASP A 264 6.83 -2.17 -8.18
CA ASP A 264 7.35 -0.91 -7.66
C ASP A 264 6.49 -0.43 -6.48
N ASP A 265 6.57 -1.17 -5.38
CA ASP A 265 5.87 -0.86 -4.13
C ASP A 265 6.87 -0.32 -3.10
N PRO A 266 6.71 0.94 -2.64
CA PRO A 266 7.60 1.52 -1.64
C PRO A 266 7.61 0.70 -0.35
N VAL A 267 6.49 0.09 0.04
CA VAL A 267 6.38 -0.73 1.27
C VAL A 267 7.28 -1.96 1.18
N LEU A 268 7.38 -2.58 0.00
CA LEU A 268 8.25 -3.75 -0.19
C LEU A 268 9.74 -3.39 -0.08
N TRP A 269 10.13 -2.24 -0.64
CA TRP A 269 11.49 -1.71 -0.49
C TRP A 269 11.82 -1.37 0.96
N ILE A 270 10.86 -0.84 1.71
CA ILE A 270 11.00 -0.60 3.16
C ILE A 270 11.24 -1.89 3.92
N LYS A 271 10.42 -2.92 3.70
CA LYS A 271 10.58 -4.23 4.35
C LYS A 271 11.95 -4.83 4.08
N LYS A 272 12.42 -4.74 2.84
CA LYS A 272 13.77 -5.17 2.47
C LYS A 272 14.86 -4.35 3.16
N GLY A 273 14.71 -3.03 3.24
CA GLY A 273 15.63 -2.15 3.96
C GLY A 273 15.68 -2.45 5.45
N ASP A 274 14.54 -2.74 6.07
CA ASP A 274 14.47 -3.14 7.48
C ASP A 274 15.21 -4.45 7.74
N VAL A 275 15.07 -5.44 6.85
CA VAL A 275 15.82 -6.70 6.93
C VAL A 275 17.33 -6.46 6.80
N HIS A 276 17.77 -5.63 5.87
CA HIS A 276 19.18 -5.24 5.77
C HIS A 276 19.68 -4.55 7.05
N LYS A 277 18.87 -3.65 7.62
CA LYS A 277 19.16 -2.99 8.90
C LYS A 277 19.28 -3.98 10.05
N MET A 278 18.40 -4.98 10.14
CA MET A 278 18.48 -6.07 11.13
C MET A 278 19.77 -6.89 10.99
N LEU A 279 20.24 -7.08 9.75
CA LEU A 279 21.53 -7.72 9.44
C LEU A 279 22.74 -6.80 9.63
N LYS A 280 22.53 -5.55 10.06
CA LYS A 280 23.56 -4.49 10.18
C LYS A 280 24.27 -4.17 8.86
N ARG A 281 23.58 -4.39 7.74
CA ARG A 281 23.99 -4.06 6.36
C ARG A 281 23.42 -2.68 6.01
N TYR A 282 23.96 -1.64 6.63
CA TYR A 282 23.35 -0.31 6.64
C TYR A 282 23.38 0.38 5.29
N GLU A 283 24.43 0.19 4.50
CA GLU A 283 24.54 0.71 3.14
C GLU A 283 23.49 0.09 2.22
N GLU A 284 23.27 -1.23 2.31
CA GLU A 284 22.22 -1.92 1.56
C GLU A 284 20.81 -1.51 2.04
N ALA A 285 20.64 -1.28 3.35
CA ALA A 285 19.39 -0.76 3.90
C ALA A 285 19.08 0.63 3.32
N SER A 286 20.05 1.53 3.30
CA SER A 286 19.88 2.87 2.70
C SER A 286 19.52 2.79 1.22
N ASN A 287 20.22 1.96 0.44
CA ASN A 287 19.89 1.78 -0.97
C ASN A 287 18.46 1.28 -1.18
N ALA A 288 17.98 0.36 -0.33
CA ALA A 288 16.60 -0.10 -0.37
C ALA A 288 15.61 1.04 -0.04
N TYR A 289 15.85 1.83 1.00
CA TYR A 289 14.98 2.98 1.32
C TYR A 289 15.01 4.06 0.25
N GLN A 290 16.15 4.32 -0.39
CA GLN A 290 16.22 5.26 -1.51
C GLN A 290 15.37 4.79 -2.70
N LYS A 291 15.26 3.47 -2.91
CA LYS A 291 14.33 2.92 -3.92
C LYS A 291 12.87 3.11 -3.51
N ALA A 292 12.54 2.98 -2.23
CA ALA A 292 11.20 3.31 -1.74
C ALA A 292 10.87 4.80 -1.97
N ILE A 293 11.80 5.70 -1.65
CA ILE A 293 11.66 7.16 -1.91
C ILE A 293 11.47 7.45 -3.40
N ASN A 294 12.21 6.75 -4.27
CA ASN A 294 12.09 6.96 -5.72
C ASN A 294 10.77 6.43 -6.27
N ALA A 295 10.22 5.37 -5.67
CA ALA A 295 8.92 4.80 -6.04
C ALA A 295 7.77 5.72 -5.59
N ASP A 296 7.86 6.27 -4.38
CA ASP A 296 6.91 7.25 -3.85
C ASP A 296 7.65 8.32 -3.03
N PRO A 297 7.92 9.51 -3.62
CA PRO A 297 8.58 10.60 -2.92
C PRO A 297 7.77 11.20 -1.76
N GLU A 298 6.45 11.00 -1.73
CA GLU A 298 5.57 11.50 -0.66
C GLU A 298 5.47 10.50 0.51
N TYR A 299 6.03 9.30 0.38
CA TYR A 299 6.01 8.27 1.42
C TYR A 299 7.00 8.57 2.56
N VAL A 300 6.52 9.29 3.58
CA VAL A 300 7.33 9.81 4.70
C VAL A 300 8.14 8.74 5.42
N ASP A 301 7.57 7.56 5.66
CA ASP A 301 8.25 6.46 6.39
C ASP A 301 9.59 6.07 5.74
N ALA A 302 9.72 6.18 4.41
CA ALA A 302 10.98 5.90 3.72
C ALA A 302 12.07 6.93 4.00
N TRP A 303 11.71 8.21 4.06
CA TRP A 303 12.63 9.29 4.44
C TRP A 303 13.12 9.13 5.88
N VAL A 304 12.21 8.84 6.80
CA VAL A 304 12.52 8.66 8.23
C VAL A 304 13.45 7.47 8.45
N ARG A 305 13.15 6.31 7.84
CA ARG A 305 13.98 5.11 7.97
C ARG A 305 15.36 5.29 7.34
N ASN A 306 15.46 6.01 6.22
CA ASN A 306 16.75 6.30 5.60
C ASN A 306 17.57 7.27 6.47
N GLY A 307 16.94 8.32 7.00
CA GLY A 307 17.57 9.24 7.97
C GLY A 307 18.11 8.50 9.20
N SER A 308 17.30 7.60 9.77
CA SER A 308 17.72 6.74 10.88
C SER A 308 18.94 5.85 10.54
N VAL A 309 19.01 5.31 9.32
CA VAL A 309 20.15 4.50 8.88
C VAL A 309 21.39 5.33 8.57
N MET A 310 21.24 6.56 8.06
CA MET A 310 22.36 7.48 7.90
C MET A 310 23.05 7.79 9.23
N LEU A 311 22.28 7.91 10.32
CA LEU A 311 22.86 8.04 11.66
C LEU A 311 23.66 6.82 12.10
N LEU A 312 23.23 5.61 11.74
CA LEU A 312 23.98 4.38 12.02
C LEU A 312 25.27 4.27 11.19
N LEU A 313 25.36 5.04 10.10
CA LEU A 313 26.54 5.20 9.25
C LEU A 313 27.40 6.41 9.64
N ASP A 314 27.08 7.09 10.75
CA ASP A 314 27.73 8.33 11.21
C ASP A 314 27.65 9.49 10.18
N ASP A 315 26.68 9.47 9.26
CA ASP A 315 26.41 10.59 8.33
C ASP A 315 25.24 11.46 8.83
N GLU A 316 25.54 12.25 9.86
CA GLU A 316 24.59 13.19 10.46
C GLU A 316 24.08 14.24 9.45
N SER A 317 24.88 14.59 8.45
CA SER A 317 24.52 15.61 7.46
C SER A 317 23.41 15.14 6.54
N THR A 318 23.56 13.95 5.95
CA THR A 318 22.54 13.33 5.10
C THR A 318 21.31 12.93 5.92
N ALA A 319 21.51 12.49 7.17
CA ALA A 319 20.39 12.21 8.08
C ALA A 319 19.50 13.44 8.31
N LEU A 320 20.09 14.60 8.56
CA LEU A 320 19.35 15.85 8.70
C LEU A 320 18.56 16.22 7.43
N GLU A 321 19.16 16.07 6.24
CA GLU A 321 18.47 16.33 4.98
C GLU A 321 17.21 15.47 4.84
N TYR A 322 17.33 14.16 5.10
CA TYR A 322 16.18 13.24 5.03
C TYR A 322 15.09 13.55 6.06
N LEU A 323 15.44 13.83 7.31
CA LEU A 323 14.46 14.18 8.34
C LEU A 323 13.81 15.55 8.10
N ASN A 324 14.54 16.50 7.51
CA ASN A 324 13.96 17.78 7.07
C ASN A 324 12.90 17.59 5.99
N THR A 325 13.17 16.75 4.99
CA THR A 325 12.18 16.42 3.96
C THR A 325 10.97 15.72 4.57
N ALA A 326 11.18 14.74 5.47
CA ALA A 326 10.10 14.08 6.19
C ALA A 326 9.19 15.08 6.94
N LEU A 327 9.76 16.06 7.66
CA LEU A 327 8.98 17.10 8.35
C LEU A 327 8.38 18.15 7.40
N THR A 328 8.89 18.29 6.19
CA THR A 328 8.25 19.12 5.16
C THR A 328 6.97 18.46 4.66
N LEU A 329 6.98 17.13 4.50
CA LEU A 329 5.84 16.33 4.09
C LEU A 329 4.81 16.14 5.22
N GLU A 330 5.29 15.84 6.43
CA GLU A 330 4.47 15.71 7.64
C GLU A 330 4.99 16.62 8.76
N PRO A 331 4.53 17.89 8.80
CA PRO A 331 4.99 18.86 9.80
C PRO A 331 4.62 18.50 11.24
N ASN A 332 3.65 17.63 11.48
CA ASN A 332 3.20 17.26 12.82
C ASN A 332 3.68 15.88 13.26
N ASN A 333 4.84 15.43 12.76
CA ASN A 333 5.41 14.14 13.14
C ASN A 333 6.36 14.28 14.35
N ALA A 334 5.89 13.94 15.54
CA ALA A 334 6.63 14.09 16.80
C ALA A 334 7.92 13.26 16.83
N ASP A 335 7.87 12.02 16.33
CA ASP A 335 9.03 11.11 16.33
C ASP A 335 10.15 11.65 15.44
N VAL A 336 9.80 12.20 14.27
CA VAL A 336 10.78 12.75 13.32
C VAL A 336 11.41 14.03 13.85
N ALA A 337 10.60 14.94 14.42
CA ALA A 337 11.11 16.12 15.11
C ALA A 337 12.05 15.72 16.25
N HIS A 338 11.67 14.72 17.05
CA HIS A 338 12.51 14.22 18.13
C HIS A 338 13.84 13.67 17.63
N GLN A 339 13.83 12.83 16.58
CA GLN A 339 15.05 12.30 15.98
C GLN A 339 15.95 13.42 15.43
N ARG A 340 15.38 14.41 14.75
CA ARG A 340 16.15 15.56 14.24
C ARG A 340 16.75 16.39 15.38
N GLY A 341 16.00 16.61 16.46
CA GLY A 341 16.46 17.27 17.67
C GLY A 341 17.63 16.54 18.34
N LEU A 342 17.66 15.20 18.32
CA LEU A 342 18.81 14.42 18.81
C LEU A 342 20.07 14.65 17.96
N ILE A 343 19.94 14.82 16.65
CA ILE A 343 21.08 15.14 15.76
C ILE A 343 21.55 16.57 15.99
N TYR A 344 20.64 17.53 16.11
CA TYR A 344 21.02 18.90 16.47
C TYR A 344 21.73 18.95 17.81
N TYR A 345 21.30 18.13 18.78
CA TYR A 345 22.00 17.98 20.05
C TYR A 345 23.43 17.43 19.88
N SER A 346 23.65 16.36 19.10
CA SER A 346 24.99 15.80 18.88
C SER A 346 25.92 16.80 18.19
N LEU A 347 25.37 17.63 17.29
CA LEU A 347 26.08 18.71 16.59
C LEU A 347 26.30 19.97 17.44
N GLY A 348 25.77 20.02 18.67
CA GLY A 348 25.86 21.19 19.55
C GLY A 348 24.98 22.38 19.14
N ARG A 349 24.00 22.15 18.27
CA ARG A 349 22.99 23.12 17.79
C ARG A 349 21.78 23.13 18.74
N TYR A 350 22.00 23.65 19.95
CA TYR A 350 21.07 23.48 21.06
C TYR A 350 19.76 24.26 20.90
N GLU A 351 19.78 25.43 20.24
CA GLU A 351 18.57 26.20 19.93
C GLU A 351 17.64 25.44 18.98
N GLU A 352 18.17 24.90 17.88
CA GLU A 352 17.38 24.11 16.92
C GLU A 352 16.88 22.80 17.54
N ALA A 353 17.71 22.14 18.35
CA ALA A 353 17.29 20.97 19.10
C ALA A 353 16.14 21.30 20.07
N LEU A 354 16.18 22.46 20.74
CA LEU A 354 15.13 22.90 21.65
C LEU A 354 13.80 23.10 20.90
N GLU A 355 13.82 23.75 19.73
CA GLU A 355 12.63 23.93 18.88
C GLU A 355 11.99 22.59 18.50
N ASP A 356 12.82 21.62 18.09
CA ASP A 356 12.37 20.28 17.72
C ASP A 356 11.75 19.51 18.90
N PHE A 357 12.34 19.59 20.10
CA PHE A 357 11.76 18.97 21.29
C PHE A 357 10.49 19.70 21.77
N ASP A 358 10.39 21.02 21.59
CA ASP A 358 9.17 21.80 21.84
C ASP A 358 8.03 21.36 20.91
N GLN A 359 8.33 21.18 19.61
CA GLN A 359 7.38 20.67 18.62
C GLN A 359 6.93 19.24 18.96
N SER A 360 7.89 18.35 19.23
CA SER A 360 7.62 16.96 19.57
C SER A 360 6.69 16.85 20.78
N PHE A 361 6.99 17.59 21.85
CA PHE A 361 6.15 17.64 23.05
C PHE A 361 4.76 18.24 22.79
N SER A 362 4.67 19.26 21.93
CA SER A 362 3.37 19.87 21.59
C SER A 362 2.45 18.90 20.86
N VAL A 363 3.01 18.01 20.04
CA VAL A 363 2.27 16.96 19.31
C VAL A 363 1.99 15.74 20.19
N GLU A 364 2.98 15.27 20.95
CA GLU A 364 2.86 14.12 21.86
C GLU A 364 3.18 14.50 23.32
N PRO A 365 2.24 15.12 24.07
CA PRO A 365 2.50 15.55 25.45
C PRO A 365 2.70 14.40 26.44
N SER A 366 2.25 13.19 26.09
CA SER A 366 2.35 11.99 26.93
C SER A 366 3.74 11.36 26.94
N ASN A 367 4.64 11.75 26.05
CA ASN A 367 5.97 11.17 25.94
C ASN A 367 6.99 12.00 26.74
N PRO A 368 7.41 11.55 27.94
CA PRO A 368 8.29 12.32 28.81
C PRO A 368 9.70 12.48 28.25
N MET A 369 10.10 11.71 27.22
CA MET A 369 11.42 11.83 26.62
C MET A 369 11.60 13.17 25.90
N HIS A 370 10.55 13.73 25.28
CA HIS A 370 10.65 15.05 24.65
C HIS A 370 11.02 16.12 25.69
N LEU A 371 10.38 16.10 26.86
CA LEU A 371 10.69 17.02 27.96
C LEU A 371 12.07 16.76 28.58
N TYR A 372 12.48 15.49 28.68
CA TYR A 372 13.81 15.13 29.16
C TYR A 372 14.91 15.81 28.32
N TYR A 373 14.84 15.65 27.00
CA TYR A 373 15.83 16.26 26.10
C TYR A 373 15.68 17.78 25.99
N ARG A 374 14.44 18.30 26.00
CA ARG A 374 14.18 19.73 26.11
C ARG A 374 14.88 20.35 27.33
N ALA A 375 14.77 19.71 28.49
CA ALA A 375 15.39 20.19 29.72
C ALA A 375 16.93 20.16 29.64
N LEU A 376 17.50 19.14 29.00
CA LEU A 376 18.93 19.11 28.68
C LEU A 376 19.33 20.28 27.79
N MET A 377 18.57 20.59 26.74
CA MET A 377 18.89 21.73 25.85
C MET A 377 18.87 23.04 26.63
N LEU A 378 17.88 23.23 27.51
CA LEU A 378 17.81 24.41 28.37
C LEU A 378 18.99 24.53 29.35
N GLU A 379 19.51 23.42 29.87
CA GLU A 379 20.75 23.43 30.66
C GLU A 379 21.95 23.87 29.80
N HIS A 380 22.11 23.32 28.60
CA HIS A 380 23.19 23.69 27.67
C HIS A 380 23.12 25.16 27.24
N LEU A 381 21.91 25.70 27.11
CA LEU A 381 21.63 27.11 26.78
C LEU A 381 21.71 28.05 28.00
N ASN A 382 22.09 27.54 29.17
CA ASN A 382 22.18 28.30 30.42
C ASN A 382 20.85 29.00 30.82
N ARG A 383 19.73 28.28 30.67
CA ARG A 383 18.37 28.70 31.06
C ARG A 383 17.87 27.87 32.26
N PRO A 384 18.48 28.00 33.45
CA PRO A 384 18.28 27.06 34.57
C PRO A 384 16.85 27.06 35.14
N ASP A 385 16.19 28.22 35.19
CA ASP A 385 14.81 28.32 35.73
C ASP A 385 13.81 27.53 34.87
N GLU A 386 13.95 27.63 33.54
CA GLU A 386 13.12 26.91 32.59
C GLU A 386 13.47 25.42 32.56
N ALA A 387 14.77 25.09 32.61
CA ALA A 387 15.23 23.71 32.72
C ALA A 387 14.63 23.03 33.96
N LYS A 388 14.68 23.69 35.13
CA LYS A 388 14.13 23.18 36.39
C LYS A 388 12.64 22.89 36.30
N ARG A 389 11.83 23.82 35.75
CA ARG A 389 10.40 23.59 35.53
C ARG A 389 10.15 22.41 34.59
N THR A 390 10.92 22.34 33.50
CA THR A 390 10.81 21.25 32.53
C THR A 390 11.14 19.90 33.16
N TRP A 391 12.20 19.83 33.97
CA TRP A 391 12.56 18.64 34.72
C TRP A 391 11.48 18.19 35.70
N GLN A 392 10.78 19.12 36.35
CA GLN A 392 9.68 18.81 37.26
C GLN A 392 8.49 18.17 36.53
N VAL A 393 8.15 18.67 35.34
CA VAL A 393 7.08 18.10 34.51
C VAL A 393 7.51 16.74 33.93
N ALA A 394 8.74 16.62 33.44
CA ALA A 394 9.26 15.33 32.97
C ALA A 394 9.23 14.28 34.10
N LEU A 395 9.64 14.67 35.31
CA LEU A 395 9.62 13.81 36.50
C LEU A 395 8.22 13.27 36.79
N SER A 396 7.19 14.13 36.82
CA SER A 396 5.83 13.67 37.14
C SER A 396 5.33 12.66 36.12
N ILE A 397 5.59 12.88 34.83
CA ILE A 397 5.15 11.97 33.77
C ILE A 397 5.93 10.64 33.83
N PHE A 398 7.24 10.65 34.11
CA PHE A 398 8.01 9.40 34.30
C PHE A 398 7.55 8.62 35.54
N GLU A 399 7.14 9.30 36.62
CA GLU A 399 6.58 8.63 37.80
C GLU A 399 5.21 8.00 37.51
N GLU A 400 4.36 8.68 36.74
CA GLU A 400 3.08 8.14 36.28
C GLU A 400 3.25 6.93 35.35
N SER A 401 4.27 6.94 34.49
CA SER A 401 4.57 5.82 33.58
C SER A 401 5.31 4.66 34.25
N GLY A 402 5.80 4.84 35.49
CA GLY A 402 6.52 3.83 36.25
C GLY A 402 8.01 3.71 35.90
N ASP A 403 8.58 4.61 35.10
CA ASP A 403 10.02 4.64 34.80
C ASP A 403 10.80 5.27 35.96
N THR A 404 11.08 4.42 36.96
CA THR A 404 11.80 4.82 38.17
C THR A 404 13.25 5.28 37.89
N VAL A 405 13.88 4.81 36.81
CA VAL A 405 15.26 5.15 36.47
C VAL A 405 15.30 6.59 35.95
N LYS A 406 14.50 6.92 34.94
CA LYS A 406 14.42 8.27 34.39
C LYS A 406 13.87 9.29 35.39
N ALA A 407 12.90 8.89 36.21
CA ALA A 407 12.43 9.73 37.32
C ALA A 407 13.59 10.08 38.29
N SER A 408 14.43 9.11 38.64
CA SER A 408 15.57 9.36 39.53
C SER A 408 16.60 10.32 38.93
N GLU A 409 16.86 10.21 37.63
CA GLU A 409 17.73 11.13 36.88
C GLU A 409 17.18 12.55 36.94
N CYS A 410 15.88 12.73 36.68
CA CYS A 410 15.23 14.03 36.74
C CYS A 410 15.34 14.66 38.15
N ARG A 411 15.13 13.90 39.23
CA ARG A 411 15.32 14.40 40.61
C ARG A 411 16.75 14.88 40.85
N ALA A 412 17.74 14.10 40.39
CA ALA A 412 19.14 14.47 40.54
C ALA A 412 19.47 15.75 39.77
N LYS A 413 18.89 15.93 38.57
CA LYS A 413 19.03 17.16 37.77
C LYS A 413 18.39 18.37 38.44
N ILE A 414 17.16 18.24 38.95
CA ILE A 414 16.46 19.33 39.68
C ILE A 414 17.30 19.81 40.87
N LYS A 415 17.87 18.89 41.66
CA LYS A 415 18.70 19.22 42.82
C LYS A 415 20.01 19.93 42.47
N ARG A 416 20.56 19.69 41.27
CA ARG A 416 21.77 20.39 40.81
C ARG A 416 21.49 21.82 40.35
N LEU A 417 20.24 22.12 40.04
CA LEU A 417 19.75 23.45 39.63
C LEU A 417 19.16 24.25 40.81
N GLU A 418 19.30 23.75 42.03
CA GLU A 418 19.06 24.47 43.30
C GLU A 418 20.34 25.15 43.78
#